data_AF-A0A1R4HKB2-F1
#
_entry.id   AF-A0A1R4HKB2-F1
#
_cell.length_a   1.000
_cell.length_b   1.000
_cell.length_c   1.000
_cell.angle_alpha   90.00
_cell.angle_beta   90.00
_cell.angle_gamma   90.00
#
_symmetry.space_group_name_H-M   'P 1'
#
loop_
_entity.id
_entity.type
_entity.pdbx_description
1 polymer ?
#
loop_
_entity_poly.entity_id
_entity_poly.type
_entity_poly.pdbx_seq_one_letter_code
_entity_poly.pdbx_strand_id
1 'polypeptide(L)'
;MKKSTKTLAIMTIVAITMTGCSTQHVKPDVAEPVSEDKAALELSKKQPDSTVMKAGKTLNLVRVLDGAVCKNDQQGALGEFLLYADPLDIDRIKQQKGEKIFHSFEQKIERFSAQVFESVINTTSMSEDPFALGEYEANQKLAKQVASSFKSAVADEIDKFQQETSLTIDITAFPAAFTFYRTGCDINKMNIPE
;
A
#
# COMPACT_ATOMS: atom_id res chain seq x y z
N MET A 1 38.74 -43.34 -73.27
CA MET A 1 39.90 -42.40 -73.32
C MET A 1 39.48 -41.14 -72.55
N LYS A 2 39.81 -40.99 -71.26
CA LYS A 2 41.04 -40.44 -70.62
C LYS A 2 41.22 -38.90 -70.76
N LYS A 3 41.37 -38.26 -69.58
CA LYS A 3 41.69 -36.85 -69.21
C LYS A 3 40.47 -35.94 -69.00
N SER A 4 40.08 -35.48 -67.80
CA SER A 4 40.76 -34.94 -66.60
C SER A 4 41.26 -33.48 -66.73
N THR A 5 41.13 -32.74 -65.61
CA THR A 5 41.51 -31.35 -65.25
C THR A 5 40.53 -30.22 -65.62
N LYS A 6 40.24 -29.21 -64.79
CA LYS A 6 40.68 -28.81 -63.44
C LYS A 6 39.69 -27.79 -62.84
N THR A 7 39.54 -27.83 -61.52
CA THR A 7 38.83 -26.95 -60.59
C THR A 7 39.23 -25.47 -60.67
N LEU A 8 38.29 -24.54 -60.49
CA LEU A 8 38.54 -23.33 -59.69
C LEU A 8 37.24 -22.81 -59.05
N ALA A 9 37.17 -22.91 -57.73
CA ALA A 9 36.18 -22.28 -56.88
C ALA A 9 36.54 -20.81 -56.68
N ILE A 10 35.55 -19.92 -56.77
CA ILE A 10 35.69 -18.53 -56.31
C ILE A 10 34.84 -18.41 -55.05
N MET A 11 35.50 -18.62 -53.90
CA MET A 11 35.01 -18.27 -52.58
C MET A 11 35.07 -16.75 -52.43
N THR A 12 33.93 -16.13 -52.16
CA THR A 12 33.81 -14.75 -51.71
C THR A 12 34.28 -14.68 -50.25
N ILE A 13 35.51 -14.22 -50.01
CA ILE A 13 35.98 -13.87 -48.66
C ILE A 13 35.60 -12.40 -48.43
N VAL A 14 34.49 -12.18 -47.72
CA VAL A 14 34.18 -10.88 -47.13
C VAL A 14 35.05 -10.75 -45.88
N ALA A 15 36.11 -9.96 -45.97
CA ALA A 15 36.92 -9.57 -44.83
C ALA A 15 36.17 -8.52 -44.01
N ILE A 16 35.45 -8.96 -42.98
CA ILE A 16 34.92 -8.08 -41.94
C ILE A 16 36.06 -7.77 -40.99
N THR A 17 36.68 -6.59 -41.13
CA THR A 17 37.60 -6.06 -40.14
C THR A 17 36.80 -5.76 -38.87
N MET A 18 36.89 -6.63 -37.87
CA MET A 18 36.46 -6.32 -36.51
C MET A 18 37.41 -5.26 -35.94
N THR A 19 37.03 -3.99 -36.02
CA THR A 19 37.55 -2.99 -35.08
C THR A 19 37.01 -3.37 -33.71
N GLY A 20 37.89 -3.91 -32.86
CA GLY A 20 37.57 -4.18 -31.47
C GLY A 20 37.22 -2.89 -30.74
N CYS A 21 35.94 -2.65 -30.52
CA CYS A 21 35.51 -1.79 -29.43
C CYS A 21 35.91 -2.51 -28.14
N SER A 22 36.96 -1.99 -27.48
CA SER A 22 37.28 -2.32 -26.10
C SER A 22 36.07 -1.98 -25.25
N THR A 23 35.20 -2.97 -25.03
CA THR A 23 34.17 -2.91 -24.00
C THR A 23 34.89 -2.91 -22.67
N GLN A 24 35.20 -1.72 -22.19
CA GLN A 24 35.49 -1.49 -20.80
C GLN A 24 34.26 -2.01 -20.03
N HIS A 25 34.44 -3.10 -19.29
CA HIS A 25 33.43 -3.58 -18.34
C HIS A 25 33.24 -2.49 -17.27
N VAL A 26 32.39 -1.52 -17.58
CA VAL A 26 31.68 -0.79 -16.55
C VAL A 26 30.76 -1.86 -15.95
N LYS A 27 31.09 -2.36 -14.76
CA LYS A 27 30.13 -3.06 -13.92
C LYS A 27 28.88 -2.18 -13.92
N PRO A 28 27.77 -2.60 -14.53
CA PRO A 28 26.54 -1.95 -14.20
C PRO A 28 26.34 -2.30 -12.72
N ASP A 29 26.31 -1.28 -11.87
CA ASP A 29 25.83 -1.40 -10.51
C ASP A 29 24.31 -1.66 -10.62
N VAL A 30 23.98 -2.83 -11.17
CA VAL A 30 22.63 -3.37 -11.15
C VAL A 30 22.45 -3.74 -9.71
N ALA A 31 21.86 -2.82 -8.94
CA ALA A 31 21.18 -3.20 -7.73
C ALA A 31 20.37 -4.46 -8.09
N GLU A 32 20.72 -5.59 -7.47
CA GLU A 32 19.98 -6.83 -7.67
C GLU A 32 18.50 -6.49 -7.54
N PRO A 33 17.64 -6.91 -8.49
CA PRO A 33 16.22 -6.75 -8.31
C PRO A 33 15.89 -7.43 -6.98
N VAL A 34 15.46 -6.64 -6.00
CA VAL A 34 15.01 -7.17 -4.71
C VAL A 34 13.93 -8.18 -5.07
N SER A 35 14.20 -9.47 -4.88
CA SER A 35 13.23 -10.49 -5.24
C SER A 35 11.93 -10.18 -4.49
N GLU A 36 10.80 -10.40 -5.15
CA GLU A 36 9.47 -10.10 -4.60
C GLU A 36 9.31 -10.72 -3.20
N ASP A 37 9.90 -11.90 -2.99
CA ASP A 37 9.96 -12.59 -1.69
C ASP A 37 10.62 -11.77 -0.58
N LYS A 38 11.74 -11.09 -0.84
CA LYS A 38 12.41 -10.25 0.17
C LYS A 38 11.60 -9.01 0.48
N ALA A 39 11.04 -8.36 -0.53
CA ALA A 39 10.28 -7.14 -0.33
C ALA A 39 8.95 -7.43 0.40
N ALA A 40 8.28 -8.55 0.09
CA ALA A 40 7.09 -9.04 0.79
C ALA A 40 7.36 -9.38 2.25
N LEU A 41 8.50 -10.05 2.53
CA LEU A 41 8.91 -10.32 3.91
C LEU A 41 9.10 -9.05 4.74
N GLU A 42 9.70 -8.01 4.18
CA GLU A 42 10.04 -6.77 4.91
C GLU A 42 8.81 -5.94 5.29
N LEU A 43 7.73 -5.90 4.49
CA LEU A 43 6.49 -5.26 4.89
C LEU A 43 5.67 -6.10 5.87
N SER A 44 5.67 -7.43 5.74
CA SER A 44 4.97 -8.31 6.70
C SER A 44 5.50 -8.19 8.13
N LYS A 45 6.75 -7.72 8.29
CA LYS A 45 7.40 -7.47 9.59
C LYS A 45 7.19 -6.06 10.12
N LYS A 46 6.59 -5.16 9.34
CA LYS A 46 6.42 -3.77 9.79
C LYS A 46 5.36 -3.77 10.88
N GLN A 47 5.74 -3.37 12.09
CA GLN A 47 4.82 -3.16 13.19
C GLN A 47 4.31 -1.71 13.14
N PRO A 48 3.04 -1.43 13.47
CA PRO A 48 2.56 -0.05 13.59
C PRO A 48 3.33 0.69 14.70
N ASP A 49 3.61 1.96 14.46
CA ASP A 49 4.24 2.82 15.46
C ASP A 49 3.31 2.98 16.66
N SER A 50 3.84 2.82 17.87
CA SER A 50 3.04 2.93 19.10
C SER A 50 2.62 4.36 19.42
N THR A 51 3.28 5.36 18.83
CA THR A 51 2.98 6.79 19.02
C THR A 51 3.21 7.60 17.75
N VAL A 52 2.51 8.73 17.64
CA VAL A 52 2.70 9.72 16.57
C VAL A 52 2.70 11.14 17.14
N MET A 53 3.41 12.06 16.47
CA MET A 53 3.41 13.49 16.83
C MET A 53 2.40 14.26 15.95
N LYS A 54 1.46 14.97 16.59
CA LYS A 54 0.49 15.84 15.92
C LYS A 54 0.40 17.18 16.63
N ALA A 55 0.69 18.28 15.92
CA ALA A 55 0.62 19.65 16.46
C ALA A 55 1.34 19.83 17.83
N GLY A 56 2.50 19.18 18.00
CA GLY A 56 3.28 19.25 19.25
C GLY A 56 2.80 18.34 20.38
N LYS A 57 1.72 17.55 20.17
CA LYS A 57 1.25 16.53 21.10
C LYS A 57 1.70 15.14 20.64
N THR A 58 2.04 14.28 21.61
CA THR A 58 2.23 12.84 21.40
C THR A 58 0.89 12.14 21.53
N LEU A 59 0.46 11.45 20.48
CA LEU A 59 -0.72 10.60 20.48
C LEU A 59 -0.29 9.15 20.57
N ASN A 60 -1.02 8.33 21.32
CA ASN A 60 -0.75 6.91 21.48
C ASN A 60 -1.66 6.09 20.57
N LEU A 61 -1.15 4.99 20.02
CA LEU A 61 -1.98 4.01 19.33
C LEU A 61 -2.95 3.40 20.37
N VAL A 62 -4.25 3.64 20.19
CA VAL A 62 -5.28 3.17 21.13
C VAL A 62 -6.14 2.07 20.54
N ARG A 63 -6.23 1.97 19.20
CA ARG A 63 -6.98 0.91 18.53
C ARG A 63 -6.49 0.70 17.10
N VAL A 64 -6.56 -0.54 16.64
CA VAL A 64 -6.50 -0.89 15.21
C VAL A 64 -7.95 -1.11 14.77
N LEU A 65 -8.35 -0.43 13.71
CA LEU A 65 -9.68 -0.50 13.11
C LEU A 65 -9.59 -1.29 11.81
N ASP A 66 -10.39 -2.34 11.69
CA ASP A 66 -10.51 -3.08 10.45
C ASP A 66 -11.46 -2.37 9.47
N GLY A 67 -11.15 -2.46 8.18
CA GLY A 67 -11.99 -1.94 7.12
C GLY A 67 -12.04 -2.89 5.94
N ALA A 68 -13.25 -3.18 5.46
CA ALA A 68 -13.49 -3.99 4.28
C ALA A 68 -14.54 -3.31 3.39
N VAL A 69 -14.25 -3.23 2.08
CA VAL A 69 -15.14 -2.61 1.09
C VAL A 69 -15.12 -3.42 -0.18
N CYS A 70 -16.30 -3.77 -0.70
CA CYS A 70 -16.47 -4.17 -2.09
C CYS A 70 -17.00 -2.99 -2.90
N LYS A 71 -16.21 -2.55 -3.88
CA LYS A 71 -16.59 -1.52 -4.86
C LYS A 71 -17.68 -2.03 -5.81
N ASN A 72 -17.60 -3.30 -6.17
CA ASN A 72 -18.55 -4.06 -6.97
C ASN A 72 -18.35 -5.57 -6.70
N ASP A 73 -19.08 -6.44 -7.39
CA ASP A 73 -19.01 -7.90 -7.21
C ASP A 73 -17.62 -8.51 -7.54
N GLN A 74 -16.70 -7.71 -8.09
CA GLN A 74 -15.37 -8.15 -8.48
C GLN A 74 -14.25 -7.50 -7.67
N GLN A 75 -14.37 -6.21 -7.37
CA GLN A 75 -13.29 -5.39 -6.86
C GLN A 75 -13.54 -4.92 -5.44
N GLY A 76 -12.48 -4.88 -4.63
CA GLY A 76 -12.56 -4.33 -3.29
C GLY A 76 -11.23 -4.33 -2.57
N ALA A 77 -11.28 -3.97 -1.29
CA ALA A 77 -10.12 -3.90 -0.44
C ALA A 77 -10.47 -4.29 1.00
N LEU A 78 -9.51 -4.93 1.65
CA LEU A 78 -9.44 -5.14 3.09
C LEU A 78 -8.21 -4.41 3.60
N GLY A 79 -8.27 -3.82 4.80
CA GLY A 79 -7.07 -3.35 5.49
C GLY A 79 -7.35 -2.79 6.87
N GLU A 80 -6.28 -2.30 7.49
CA GLU A 80 -6.28 -1.80 8.85
C GLU A 80 -5.99 -0.28 8.88
N PHE A 81 -6.59 0.39 9.86
CA PHE A 81 -6.40 1.80 10.16
C PHE A 81 -6.03 1.96 11.63
N LEU A 82 -5.07 2.83 11.89
CA LEU A 82 -4.49 3.04 13.21
C LEU A 82 -5.12 4.28 13.83
N LEU A 83 -5.87 4.09 14.91
CA LEU A 83 -6.44 5.17 15.70
C LEU A 83 -5.45 5.59 16.79
N TYR A 84 -4.98 6.81 16.69
CA TYR A 84 -4.15 7.46 17.70
C TYR A 84 -4.97 8.49 18.48
N ALA A 85 -4.72 8.62 19.78
CA ALA A 85 -5.41 9.59 20.62
C ALA A 85 -4.51 10.14 21.74
N ASP A 86 -4.82 11.36 22.19
CA ASP A 86 -4.14 11.99 23.33
C ASP A 86 -4.61 11.31 24.63
N PRO A 87 -3.71 10.63 25.38
CA PRO A 87 -4.09 9.93 26.59
C PRO A 87 -4.69 10.86 27.66
N LEU A 88 -4.26 12.13 27.71
CA LEU A 88 -4.80 13.09 28.68
C LEU A 88 -6.25 13.46 28.37
N ASP A 89 -6.60 13.56 27.09
CA ASP A 89 -7.98 13.81 26.68
C ASP A 89 -8.87 12.60 26.98
N ILE A 90 -8.38 11.37 26.78
CA ILE A 90 -9.10 10.13 27.12
C ILE A 90 -9.43 10.12 28.62
N ASP A 91 -8.42 10.29 29.48
CA ASP A 91 -8.60 10.23 30.93
C ASP A 91 -9.56 11.31 31.41
N ARG A 92 -9.38 12.55 30.93
CA ARG A 92 -10.27 13.68 31.24
C ARG A 92 -11.71 13.39 30.82
N ILE A 93 -11.93 12.89 29.60
CA ILE A 93 -13.28 12.63 29.08
C ILE A 93 -13.95 11.49 29.85
N LYS A 94 -13.24 10.39 30.12
CA LYS A 94 -13.79 9.28 30.91
C LYS A 94 -14.18 9.73 32.32
N GLN A 95 -13.35 10.55 32.97
CA GLN A 95 -13.64 11.10 34.30
C GLN A 95 -14.81 12.10 34.29
N GLN A 96 -14.88 13.00 33.31
CA GLN A 96 -15.86 14.10 33.30
C GLN A 96 -17.21 13.73 32.66
N LYS A 97 -17.19 12.91 31.61
CA LYS A 97 -18.37 12.57 30.79
C LYS A 97 -18.82 11.11 30.95
N GLY A 98 -17.98 10.26 31.56
CA GLY A 98 -18.25 8.85 31.78
C GLY A 98 -17.93 7.95 30.58
N GLU A 99 -17.77 6.66 30.85
CA GLU A 99 -17.35 5.65 29.85
C GLU A 99 -18.35 5.49 28.71
N LYS A 100 -19.65 5.63 28.95
CA LYS A 100 -20.68 5.51 27.90
C LYS A 100 -20.51 6.56 26.80
N ILE A 101 -20.16 7.79 27.18
CA ILE A 101 -19.91 8.86 26.20
C ILE A 101 -18.63 8.56 25.42
N PHE A 102 -17.57 8.11 26.11
CA PHE A 102 -16.34 7.71 25.43
C PHE A 102 -16.58 6.58 24.42
N HIS A 103 -17.36 5.56 24.78
CA HIS A 103 -17.70 4.49 23.85
C HIS A 103 -18.48 4.98 22.62
N SER A 104 -19.38 5.96 22.79
CA SER A 104 -20.08 6.58 21.66
C SER A 104 -19.13 7.31 20.70
N PHE A 105 -17.99 7.80 21.20
CA PHE A 105 -16.95 8.42 20.37
C PHE A 105 -16.22 7.37 19.54
N GLU A 106 -15.88 6.22 20.11
CA GLU A 106 -15.28 5.09 19.39
C GLU A 106 -16.17 4.64 18.23
N GLN A 107 -17.47 4.46 18.48
CA GLN A 107 -18.44 4.08 17.45
C GLN A 107 -18.56 5.14 16.35
N LYS A 108 -18.46 6.42 16.71
CA LYS A 108 -18.48 7.52 15.72
C LYS A 108 -17.23 7.49 14.84
N ILE A 109 -16.06 7.29 15.44
CA ILE A 109 -14.78 7.16 14.75
C ILE A 109 -14.79 6.01 13.77
N GLU A 110 -15.22 4.84 14.21
CA GLU A 110 -15.32 3.64 13.39
C GLU A 110 -16.25 3.87 12.19
N ARG A 111 -17.42 4.47 12.42
CA ARG A 111 -18.40 4.75 11.36
C ARG A 111 -17.86 5.69 10.28
N PHE A 112 -17.32 6.86 10.65
CA PHE A 112 -16.84 7.79 9.62
C PHE A 112 -15.59 7.25 8.93
N SER A 113 -14.73 6.50 9.64
CA SER A 113 -13.54 5.89 9.03
C SER A 113 -13.94 4.86 7.97
N ALA A 114 -14.93 4.02 8.26
CA ALA A 114 -15.47 3.06 7.29
C ALA A 114 -16.07 3.77 6.05
N GLN A 115 -16.86 4.83 6.26
CA GLN A 115 -17.46 5.61 5.16
C GLN A 115 -16.39 6.30 4.29
N VAL A 116 -15.37 6.87 4.91
CA VAL A 116 -14.25 7.48 4.19
C VAL A 116 -13.48 6.42 3.40
N PHE A 117 -13.21 5.26 4.01
CA PHE A 117 -12.54 4.17 3.31
C PHE A 117 -13.34 3.68 2.10
N GLU A 118 -14.65 3.48 2.27
CA GLU A 118 -15.55 3.13 1.18
C GLU A 118 -15.48 4.14 0.03
N SER A 119 -15.56 5.43 0.33
CA SER A 119 -15.45 6.49 -0.67
C SER A 119 -14.11 6.47 -1.41
N VAL A 120 -13.01 6.24 -0.69
CA VAL A 120 -11.67 6.14 -1.29
C VAL A 120 -11.58 4.93 -2.21
N ILE A 121 -12.09 3.78 -1.78
CA ILE A 121 -12.07 2.55 -2.58
C ILE A 121 -12.93 2.69 -3.84
N ASN A 122 -14.11 3.29 -3.73
CA ASN A 122 -15.01 3.52 -4.87
C ASN A 122 -14.40 4.45 -5.93
N THR A 123 -13.60 5.42 -5.51
CA THR A 123 -12.93 6.37 -6.42
C THR A 123 -11.57 5.89 -6.92
N THR A 124 -10.98 4.87 -6.28
CA THR A 124 -9.68 4.30 -6.67
C THR A 124 -9.81 3.37 -7.87
N SER A 125 -8.90 3.49 -8.85
CA SER A 125 -8.77 2.50 -9.92
C SER A 125 -7.98 1.30 -9.41
N MET A 126 -8.58 0.12 -9.49
CA MET A 126 -7.96 -1.16 -9.08
C MET A 126 -7.43 -1.98 -10.26
N SER A 127 -7.32 -1.35 -11.45
CA SER A 127 -6.72 -1.96 -12.63
C SER A 127 -5.25 -2.35 -12.40
N GLU A 128 -4.76 -3.31 -13.19
CA GLU A 128 -3.33 -3.64 -13.23
C GLU A 128 -2.47 -2.41 -13.54
N ASP A 129 -1.32 -2.29 -12.87
CA ASP A 129 -0.29 -1.31 -13.20
C ASP A 129 0.60 -1.93 -14.30
N PRO A 130 0.50 -1.47 -15.56
CA PRO A 130 1.29 -2.04 -16.67
C PRO A 130 2.79 -1.74 -16.55
N PHE A 131 3.19 -0.90 -15.59
CA PHE A 131 4.58 -0.52 -15.34
C PHE A 131 5.15 -1.14 -14.05
N ALA A 132 4.37 -1.92 -13.30
CA ALA A 132 4.88 -2.64 -12.15
C ALA A 132 5.72 -3.83 -12.60
N LEU A 133 6.83 -4.10 -11.90
CA LEU A 133 7.69 -5.25 -12.19
C LEU A 133 7.09 -6.58 -11.70
N GLY A 134 5.97 -6.52 -10.97
CA GLY A 134 5.14 -7.65 -10.58
C GLY A 134 4.00 -7.27 -9.63
N GLU A 135 3.21 -8.27 -9.19
CA GLU A 135 1.98 -8.06 -8.41
C GLU A 135 2.24 -7.39 -7.06
N TYR A 136 3.36 -7.74 -6.43
CA TYR A 136 3.74 -7.20 -5.14
C TYR A 136 3.98 -5.69 -5.20
N GLU A 137 4.77 -5.24 -6.19
CA GLU A 137 5.05 -3.82 -6.39
C GLU A 137 3.77 -3.05 -6.75
N ALA A 138 2.92 -3.62 -7.61
CA ALA A 138 1.63 -3.05 -7.97
C ALA A 138 0.74 -2.84 -6.73
N ASN A 139 0.66 -3.85 -5.85
CA ASN A 139 -0.11 -3.75 -4.60
C ASN A 139 0.48 -2.69 -3.65
N GLN A 140 1.80 -2.60 -3.53
CA GLN A 140 2.40 -1.55 -2.70
C GLN A 140 2.08 -0.13 -3.19
N LYS A 141 2.14 0.09 -4.51
CA LYS A 141 1.78 1.39 -5.10
C LYS A 141 0.33 1.73 -4.82
N LEU A 142 -0.57 0.76 -5.02
CA LEU A 142 -1.99 0.92 -4.74
C LEU A 142 -2.26 1.17 -3.26
N ALA A 143 -1.61 0.43 -2.35
CA ALA A 143 -1.69 0.61 -0.91
C ALA A 143 -1.27 2.02 -0.47
N LYS A 144 -0.17 2.54 -1.03
CA LYS A 144 0.30 3.91 -0.76
C LYS A 144 -0.68 4.96 -1.28
N GLN A 145 -1.23 4.75 -2.49
CA GLN A 145 -2.23 5.63 -3.06
C GLN A 145 -3.48 5.70 -2.17
N VAL A 146 -4.04 4.54 -1.81
CA VAL A 146 -5.21 4.43 -0.93
C VAL A 146 -4.93 5.08 0.43
N ALA A 147 -3.77 4.85 1.02
CA ALA A 147 -3.40 5.47 2.29
C ALA A 147 -3.33 7.01 2.20
N SER A 148 -2.76 7.53 1.12
CA SER A 148 -2.66 8.98 0.87
C SER A 148 -4.05 9.61 0.63
N SER A 149 -4.90 8.94 -0.15
CA SER A 149 -6.27 9.36 -0.40
C SER A 149 -7.11 9.32 0.88
N PHE A 150 -7.00 8.26 1.68
CA PHE A 150 -7.67 8.14 2.97
C PHE A 150 -7.25 9.25 3.92
N LYS A 151 -5.95 9.48 4.08
CA LYS A 151 -5.43 10.56 4.93
C LYS A 151 -6.03 11.92 4.57
N SER A 152 -6.17 12.19 3.28
CA SER A 152 -6.73 13.45 2.80
C SER A 152 -8.25 13.52 3.04
N ALA A 153 -8.97 12.41 2.77
CA ALA A 153 -10.42 12.35 2.89
C ALA A 153 -10.92 12.30 4.35
N VAL A 154 -10.14 11.76 5.28
CA VAL A 154 -10.52 11.65 6.69
C VAL A 154 -10.25 12.92 7.50
N ALA A 155 -9.46 13.86 6.96
CA ALA A 155 -9.01 15.05 7.68
C ALA A 155 -10.17 15.90 8.19
N ASP A 156 -11.16 16.19 7.33
CA ASP A 156 -12.32 17.02 7.70
C ASP A 156 -13.18 16.36 8.79
N GLU A 157 -13.37 15.04 8.73
CA GLU A 157 -14.11 14.29 9.75
C GLU A 157 -13.37 14.26 11.08
N ILE A 158 -12.04 14.14 11.07
CA ILE A 158 -11.22 14.26 12.27
C ILE A 158 -11.38 15.66 12.87
N ASP A 159 -11.22 16.71 12.08
CA ASP A 159 -11.29 18.09 12.58
C ASP A 159 -12.68 18.39 13.17
N LYS A 160 -13.74 17.98 12.49
CA LYS A 160 -15.12 18.10 12.99
C LYS A 160 -15.32 17.31 14.29
N PHE A 161 -14.86 16.06 14.33
CA PHE A 161 -14.96 15.23 15.52
C PHE A 161 -14.22 15.86 16.71
N GLN A 162 -13.02 16.40 16.50
CA GLN A 162 -12.23 17.05 17.54
C GLN A 162 -12.91 18.32 18.06
N GLN A 163 -13.49 19.13 17.18
CA GLN A 163 -14.25 20.33 17.56
C GLN A 163 -15.47 19.99 18.44
N GLU A 164 -16.20 18.92 18.10
CA GLU A 164 -17.40 18.51 18.83
C GLU A 164 -17.09 17.82 20.17
N THR A 165 -16.00 17.07 20.26
CA THR A 165 -15.75 16.17 21.40
C THR A 165 -14.66 16.65 22.35
N SER A 166 -13.75 17.51 21.88
CA SER A 166 -12.46 17.86 22.51
C SER A 166 -11.47 16.70 22.65
N LEU A 167 -11.71 15.54 22.02
CA LEU A 167 -10.77 14.42 22.02
C LEU A 167 -9.79 14.58 20.85
N THR A 168 -8.52 14.87 21.14
CA THR A 168 -7.48 14.93 20.10
C THR A 168 -7.18 13.53 19.57
N ILE A 169 -7.39 13.32 18.27
CA ILE A 169 -7.15 12.05 17.57
C ILE A 169 -6.35 12.21 16.28
N ASP A 170 -5.79 11.11 15.79
CA ASP A 170 -5.35 10.97 14.41
C ASP A 170 -5.70 9.57 13.90
N ILE A 171 -5.95 9.45 12.59
CA ILE A 171 -6.28 8.17 11.98
C ILE A 171 -5.44 8.01 10.74
N THR A 172 -4.66 6.93 10.68
CA THR A 172 -3.77 6.66 9.56
C THR A 172 -4.05 5.28 9.00
N ALA A 173 -4.13 5.17 7.67
CA ALA A 173 -4.15 3.86 7.02
C ALA A 173 -2.81 3.13 7.27
N PHE A 174 -2.85 1.82 7.40
CA PHE A 174 -1.66 0.97 7.54
C PHE A 174 -1.39 0.19 6.24
N PRO A 175 -0.54 0.69 5.33
CA PRO A 175 -0.40 0.13 3.99
C PRO A 175 0.01 -1.34 3.95
N ALA A 176 0.74 -1.80 4.96
CA ALA A 176 1.21 -3.19 5.03
C ALA A 176 0.07 -4.20 5.27
N ALA A 177 -1.08 -3.75 5.79
CA ALA A 177 -2.27 -4.59 6.01
C ALA A 177 -3.24 -4.59 4.83
N PHE A 178 -3.00 -3.80 3.77
CA PHE A 178 -3.93 -3.76 2.64
C PHE A 178 -3.85 -5.01 1.77
N THR A 179 -5.02 -5.58 1.51
CA THR A 179 -5.26 -6.60 0.49
C THR A 179 -6.27 -6.06 -0.51
N PHE A 180 -5.94 -6.13 -1.80
CA PHE A 180 -6.82 -5.68 -2.89
C PHE A 180 -7.35 -6.87 -3.67
N TYR A 181 -8.66 -6.89 -3.87
CA TYR A 181 -9.35 -7.90 -4.66
C TYR A 181 -9.66 -7.30 -6.03
N ARG A 182 -9.27 -8.00 -7.10
CA ARG A 182 -9.59 -7.64 -8.49
C ARG A 182 -10.70 -8.50 -9.09
N THR A 183 -10.99 -9.65 -8.47
CA THR A 183 -12.06 -10.57 -8.84
C THR A 183 -12.73 -11.16 -7.60
N GLY A 184 -14.06 -11.31 -7.64
CA GLY A 184 -14.83 -12.04 -6.63
C GLY A 184 -14.87 -11.40 -5.24
N CYS A 185 -15.07 -10.09 -5.16
CA CYS A 185 -15.19 -9.40 -3.87
C CYS A 185 -16.51 -9.77 -3.19
N ASP A 186 -16.43 -10.40 -2.02
CA ASP A 186 -17.58 -10.69 -1.15
C ASP A 186 -17.18 -10.47 0.30
N ILE A 187 -17.69 -9.39 0.92
CA ILE A 187 -17.35 -9.00 2.30
C ILE A 187 -17.67 -10.13 3.28
N ASN A 188 -18.71 -10.94 3.03
CA ASN A 188 -19.10 -12.04 3.93
C ASN A 188 -18.11 -13.22 3.89
N LYS A 189 -17.21 -13.23 2.90
CA LYS A 189 -16.14 -14.23 2.74
C LYS A 189 -14.77 -13.67 3.05
N MET A 190 -14.67 -12.39 3.40
CA MET A 190 -13.42 -11.81 3.89
C MET A 190 -13.24 -12.26 5.34
N ASN A 191 -12.10 -12.87 5.64
CA ASN A 191 -11.72 -13.21 7.02
C ASN A 191 -11.37 -11.91 7.76
N ILE A 192 -12.38 -11.20 8.22
CA ILE A 192 -12.24 -10.14 9.21
C ILE A 192 -12.26 -10.85 10.56
N PRO A 193 -11.17 -10.84 11.35
CA PRO A 193 -11.19 -11.41 12.69
C PRO A 193 -12.26 -10.70 13.53
N GLU A 194 -13.15 -11.47 14.18
CA GLU A 194 -14.15 -10.96 15.14
C GLU A 194 -13.49 -10.37 16.39
#